data_AF-A0A8T5WPE4-F1
#
_entry.id   AF-A0A8T5WPE4-F1
#
_cell.length_a   1.000
_cell.length_b   1.000
_cell.length_c   1.000
_cell.angle_alpha   90.00
_cell.angle_beta   90.00
_cell.angle_gamma   90.00
#
_symmetry.space_group_name_H-M   'P 1'
#
loop_
_entity.id
_entity.type
_entity.pdbx_description
1 polymer ?
#
loop_
_entity_poly.entity_id
_entity_poly.type
_entity_poly.pdbx_seq_one_letter_code
_entity_poly.pdbx_strand_id
1 'polypeptide(L)'
;MIKCEDCRAECCREVCVEMDAPETIEDWDILRWMVAHENVAVYIDDEDAWLVEFKTKCRKLNDQNRCTIYKTRPKICSEHPVDNCVVNADEPAEKLRFDTLEQVEKHIEEVIKPKLLKESQKQLEDLDKWKFS
;
A
#
# COMPACT_ATOMS: atom_id res chain seq x y z
N MET A 1 -21.59 -1.62 13.30
CA MET A 1 -20.85 -0.71 12.42
C MET A 1 -20.55 0.60 13.16
N ILE A 2 -19.28 0.87 13.41
CA ILE A 2 -18.77 2.07 14.07
C ILE A 2 -18.75 3.22 13.06
N LYS A 3 -19.26 4.40 13.45
CA LYS A 3 -19.18 5.59 12.59
C LYS A 3 -17.81 6.23 12.71
N CYS A 4 -17.39 6.97 11.68
CA CYS A 4 -16.12 7.72 11.69
C CYS A 4 -16.04 8.69 12.90
N GLU A 5 -17.15 9.29 13.31
CA GLU A 5 -17.21 10.16 14.51
C GLU A 5 -16.94 9.41 15.82
N ASP A 6 -17.22 8.12 15.89
CA ASP A 6 -17.08 7.29 17.10
C ASP A 6 -15.86 6.36 17.04
N CYS A 7 -15.06 6.47 15.97
CA CYS A 7 -13.86 5.68 15.70
C CYS A 7 -12.63 6.23 16.44
N ARG A 8 -11.60 5.39 16.63
CA ARG A 8 -10.27 5.77 17.17
C ARG A 8 -9.31 6.37 16.12
N ALA A 9 -9.87 6.80 14.99
CA ALA A 9 -9.17 7.47 13.90
C ALA A 9 -8.14 6.60 13.16
N GLU A 10 -8.43 5.31 12.98
CA GLU A 10 -7.55 4.36 12.29
C GLU A 10 -7.24 4.83 10.85
N CYS A 11 -8.26 5.05 10.00
CA CYS A 11 -8.08 5.55 8.62
C CYS A 11 -7.56 7.00 8.52
N CYS A 12 -7.49 7.75 9.63
CA CYS A 12 -6.94 9.11 9.64
C CYS A 12 -5.44 9.11 9.97
N ARG A 13 -4.80 7.95 10.00
CA ARG A 13 -3.39 7.75 10.33
C ARG A 13 -2.60 7.16 9.16
N GLU A 14 -3.16 7.24 7.97
CA GLU A 14 -2.54 6.79 6.74
C GLU A 14 -2.91 7.71 5.59
N VAL A 15 -2.10 7.66 4.54
CA VAL A 15 -2.41 8.18 3.22
C VAL A 15 -2.08 7.07 2.23
N CYS A 16 -3.07 6.64 1.45
CA CYS A 16 -2.88 5.70 0.36
C CYS A 16 -3.00 6.45 -0.96
N VAL A 17 -2.06 6.22 -1.87
CA VAL A 17 -2.05 6.79 -3.21
C VAL A 17 -1.92 5.63 -4.19
N GLU A 18 -2.78 5.63 -5.21
CA GLU A 18 -2.71 4.67 -6.30
C GLU A 18 -1.39 4.84 -7.07
N MET A 19 -0.79 3.72 -7.46
CA MET A 19 0.40 3.65 -8.29
C MET A 19 0.20 2.60 -9.38
N ASP A 20 1.00 2.67 -10.43
CA ASP A 20 1.00 1.64 -11.47
C ASP A 20 1.62 0.33 -10.93
N ALA A 21 1.14 -0.80 -11.44
CA ALA A 21 1.72 -2.10 -11.15
C ALA A 21 3.18 -2.16 -11.67
N PRO A 22 4.15 -2.73 -10.92
CA PRO A 22 5.52 -2.86 -11.40
C PRO A 22 5.60 -3.77 -12.64
N GLU A 23 6.13 -3.27 -13.75
CA GLU A 23 6.25 -4.01 -15.01
C GLU A 23 7.70 -4.41 -15.33
N THR A 24 8.67 -3.64 -14.84
CA THR A 24 10.11 -3.90 -15.04
C THR A 24 10.85 -4.15 -13.73
N ILE A 25 12.06 -4.69 -13.82
CA ILE A 25 12.92 -4.92 -12.64
C ILE A 25 13.27 -3.59 -11.96
N GLU A 26 13.40 -2.51 -12.72
CA GLU A 26 13.60 -1.16 -12.18
C GLU A 26 12.37 -0.68 -11.39
N ASP A 27 11.15 -0.98 -11.84
CA ASP A 27 9.93 -0.66 -11.07
C ASP A 27 9.90 -1.45 -9.75
N TRP A 28 10.30 -2.71 -9.79
CA TRP A 28 10.44 -3.53 -8.59
C TRP A 28 11.52 -3.02 -7.64
N ASP A 29 12.61 -2.45 -8.14
CA ASP A 29 13.63 -1.79 -7.32
C ASP A 29 13.12 -0.48 -6.69
N ILE A 30 12.29 0.28 -7.41
CA ILE A 30 11.61 1.46 -6.87
C ILE A 30 10.67 1.04 -5.73
N LEU A 31 9.86 -0.01 -5.92
CA LEU A 31 8.98 -0.53 -4.87
C LEU A 31 9.80 -0.98 -3.66
N ARG A 32 10.90 -1.72 -3.90
CA ARG A 32 11.84 -2.12 -2.86
C ARG A 32 12.39 -0.91 -2.09
N TRP A 33 12.82 0.14 -2.79
CA TRP A 33 13.28 1.39 -2.18
C TRP A 33 12.18 2.06 -1.35
N MET A 34 10.92 2.06 -1.80
CA MET A 34 9.80 2.62 -1.03
C MET A 34 9.64 1.92 0.32
N VAL A 35 9.52 0.59 0.31
CA VAL A 35 9.32 -0.21 1.54
C VAL A 35 10.58 -0.33 2.41
N ALA A 36 11.72 0.19 1.95
CA ALA A 36 12.92 0.37 2.77
C ALA A 36 12.75 1.45 3.84
N HIS A 37 11.77 2.35 3.68
CA HIS A 37 11.54 3.48 4.58
C HIS A 37 10.54 3.13 5.67
N GLU A 38 10.76 3.66 6.87
CA GLU A 38 9.80 3.52 7.96
C GLU A 38 8.44 4.07 7.58
N ASN A 39 7.37 3.37 8.00
CA ASN A 39 5.98 3.76 7.78
C ASN A 39 5.53 3.80 6.31
N VAL A 40 6.26 3.13 5.41
CA VAL A 40 5.85 2.97 4.01
C VAL A 40 5.52 1.50 3.75
N ALA A 41 4.40 1.25 3.08
CA ALA A 41 4.05 -0.07 2.59
C ALA A 41 3.46 0.05 1.17
N VAL A 42 3.48 -1.04 0.42
CA VAL A 42 2.81 -1.14 -0.88
C VAL A 42 1.90 -2.35 -0.86
N TYR A 43 0.66 -2.20 -1.31
CA TYR A 43 -0.32 -3.30 -1.30
C TYR A 43 -1.21 -3.27 -2.54
N ILE A 44 -1.86 -4.40 -2.79
CA ILE A 44 -2.88 -4.55 -3.85
C ILE A 44 -4.22 -4.70 -3.15
N ASP A 45 -5.21 -3.88 -3.49
CA ASP A 45 -6.55 -3.95 -2.90
C ASP A 45 -7.43 -5.04 -3.53
N ASP A 46 -8.67 -5.15 -3.05
CA ASP A 46 -9.65 -6.11 -3.54
C ASP A 46 -10.13 -5.84 -4.98
N GLU A 47 -9.87 -4.64 -5.52
CA GLU A 47 -10.14 -4.24 -6.90
C GLU A 47 -8.92 -4.37 -7.83
N ASP A 48 -7.84 -4.99 -7.36
CA ASP A 48 -6.56 -5.16 -8.09
C ASP A 48 -5.79 -3.86 -8.33
N ALA A 49 -6.13 -2.77 -7.63
CA ALA A 49 -5.37 -1.53 -7.68
C ALA A 49 -4.13 -1.62 -6.80
N TRP A 50 -3.01 -1.07 -7.28
CA TRP A 50 -1.77 -0.97 -6.51
C TRP A 50 -1.75 0.35 -5.75
N LEU A 51 -1.45 0.29 -4.45
CA LEU A 51 -1.40 1.48 -3.60
C LEU A 51 -0.10 1.53 -2.81
N VAL A 52 0.48 2.72 -2.71
CA VAL A 52 1.51 3.03 -1.72
C VAL A 52 0.86 3.70 -0.50
N GLU A 53 1.09 3.11 0.66
CA GLU A 53 0.61 3.56 1.96
C GLU A 53 1.73 4.29 2.71
N PHE A 54 1.40 5.47 3.24
CA PHE A 54 2.22 6.20 4.19
C PHE A 54 1.49 6.23 5.54
N LYS A 55 1.98 5.49 6.54
CA LYS A 55 1.44 5.50 7.91
C LYS A 55 1.83 6.79 8.61
N THR A 56 0.97 7.80 8.55
CA THR A 56 1.22 9.13 9.09
C THR A 56 -0.03 9.75 9.70
N LYS A 57 0.11 10.30 10.92
CA LYS A 57 -1.02 10.90 11.65
C LYS A 57 -1.51 12.17 10.95
N CYS A 58 -2.81 12.22 10.62
CA CYS A 58 -3.45 13.44 10.13
C CYS A 58 -3.32 14.59 11.13
N ARG A 59 -2.85 15.74 10.65
CA ARG A 59 -2.64 16.97 11.47
C ARG A 59 -3.93 17.58 12.02
N LYS A 60 -5.10 17.13 11.56
CA LYS A 60 -6.41 17.61 12.01
C LYS A 60 -7.04 16.74 13.09
N LEU A 61 -6.36 15.68 13.54
CA LEU A 61 -6.77 14.90 14.71
C LEU A 61 -6.39 15.61 16.00
N ASN A 62 -7.37 15.78 16.89
CA ASN A 62 -7.10 16.23 18.26
C ASN A 62 -6.65 15.07 19.18
N ASP A 63 -6.40 15.36 20.44
CA ASP A 63 -5.92 14.37 21.44
C ASP A 63 -6.97 13.31 21.80
N GLN A 64 -8.23 13.52 21.41
CA GLN A 64 -9.33 12.57 21.58
C GLN A 64 -9.60 11.76 20.29
N ASN A 65 -8.69 11.79 19.31
CA ASN A 65 -8.84 11.12 18.01
C ASN A 65 -10.04 11.62 17.18
N ARG A 66 -10.43 12.89 17.34
CA ARG A 66 -11.51 13.51 16.57
C ARG A 66 -10.97 14.48 15.52
N CYS A 67 -11.54 14.42 14.32
CA CYS A 67 -11.21 15.35 13.25
C CYS A 67 -11.79 16.74 13.56
N THR A 68 -10.91 17.73 13.73
CA THR A 68 -11.26 19.13 14.03
C THR A 68 -11.95 19.86 12.89
N ILE A 69 -11.86 19.32 11.66
CA ILE A 69 -12.51 19.89 10.46
C ILE A 69 -13.54 18.95 9.86
N TYR A 70 -14.21 18.12 10.68
CA TYR A 70 -15.05 17.01 10.20
C TYR A 70 -16.05 17.42 9.09
N LYS A 71 -16.73 18.56 9.22
CA LYS A 71 -17.72 19.03 8.23
C LYS A 71 -17.13 19.56 6.92
N THR A 72 -15.85 19.94 6.92
CA THR A 72 -15.15 20.53 5.77
C THR A 72 -13.92 19.69 5.40
N ARG A 73 -13.97 18.39 5.71
CA ARG A 73 -12.89 17.45 5.40
C ARG A 73 -12.75 17.27 3.87
N PRO A 74 -11.57 16.89 3.37
CA PRO A 74 -11.37 16.60 1.95
C PRO A 74 -12.34 15.51 1.45
N LYS A 75 -12.63 15.51 0.14
CA LYS A 75 -13.55 14.56 -0.49
C LYS A 75 -13.23 13.11 -0.17
N ILE A 76 -11.96 12.73 -0.29
CA ILE A 76 -11.49 11.38 0.04
C ILE A 76 -11.88 10.93 1.45
N CYS A 77 -11.93 11.85 2.43
CA CYS A 77 -12.38 11.54 3.79
C CYS A 77 -13.90 11.65 3.96
N SER A 78 -14.60 12.47 3.18
CA SER A 78 -16.07 12.61 3.27
C SER A 78 -16.83 11.53 2.53
N GLU A 79 -16.25 11.02 1.46
CA GLU A 79 -16.81 9.99 0.58
C GLU A 79 -16.28 8.58 0.93
N HIS A 80 -15.37 8.47 1.91
CA HIS A 80 -14.84 7.17 2.36
C HIS A 80 -15.96 6.26 2.87
N PRO A 81 -16.10 5.03 2.32
CA PRO A 81 -17.14 4.09 2.72
C PRO A 81 -16.95 3.66 4.17
N VAL A 82 -17.98 3.82 5.00
CA VAL A 82 -17.91 3.47 6.44
C VAL A 82 -18.08 1.96 6.63
N ASP A 83 -18.84 1.31 5.77
CA ASP A 83 -19.12 -0.11 5.79
C ASP A 83 -17.90 -0.97 5.44
N ASN A 84 -17.04 -0.50 4.53
CA ASN A 84 -15.80 -1.18 4.14
C ASN A 84 -14.52 -0.54 4.69
N CYS A 85 -14.61 0.22 5.79
CA CYS A 85 -13.39 0.77 6.41
C CYS A 85 -12.68 -0.29 7.26
N VAL A 86 -11.38 -0.11 7.52
CA VAL A 86 -10.52 -1.02 8.30
C VAL A 86 -11.09 -1.44 9.68
N VAL A 87 -12.01 -0.65 10.25
CA VAL A 87 -12.64 -0.94 11.55
C VAL A 87 -13.92 -1.78 11.41
N ASN A 88 -14.60 -1.70 10.28
CA ASN A 88 -15.89 -2.35 10.06
C ASN A 88 -15.82 -3.50 9.05
N ALA A 89 -14.75 -3.61 8.26
CA ALA A 89 -14.54 -4.71 7.33
C ALA A 89 -14.28 -6.02 8.09
N ASP A 90 -14.90 -7.11 7.60
CA ASP A 90 -14.74 -8.44 8.16
C ASP A 90 -13.46 -9.14 7.68
N GLU A 91 -12.93 -8.72 6.53
CA GLU A 91 -11.73 -9.26 5.89
C GLU A 91 -10.73 -8.12 5.60
N PRO A 92 -9.43 -8.41 5.50
CA PRO A 92 -8.44 -7.44 5.04
C PRO A 92 -8.80 -6.93 3.63
N ALA A 93 -8.68 -5.62 3.42
CA ALA A 93 -8.91 -5.02 2.10
C ALA A 93 -7.80 -5.36 1.08
N GLU A 94 -6.68 -5.91 1.54
CA GLU A 94 -5.49 -6.18 0.71
C GLU A 94 -5.40 -7.66 0.30
N LYS A 95 -5.17 -7.89 -1.00
CA LYS A 95 -4.83 -9.21 -1.57
C LYS A 95 -3.37 -9.57 -1.35
N LEU A 96 -2.50 -8.57 -1.34
CA LEU A 96 -1.04 -8.71 -1.18
C LEU A 96 -0.48 -7.45 -0.57
N ARG A 97 0.51 -7.59 0.32
CA ARG A 97 1.15 -6.48 1.02
C ARG A 97 2.66 -6.66 1.12
N PHE A 98 3.37 -5.54 0.95
CA PHE A 98 4.80 -5.37 1.13
C PHE A 98 5.06 -4.27 2.16
N ASP A 99 5.52 -4.66 3.34
CA ASP A 99 6.05 -3.76 4.38
C ASP A 99 7.58 -3.80 4.43
N THR A 100 8.23 -4.81 3.84
CA THR A 100 9.68 -4.99 3.94
C THR A 100 10.33 -5.39 2.62
N LEU A 101 11.64 -5.12 2.53
CA LEU A 101 12.50 -5.53 1.43
C LEU A 101 12.41 -7.03 1.14
N GLU A 102 12.42 -7.85 2.20
CA GLU A 102 12.44 -9.30 2.09
C GLU A 102 11.14 -9.84 1.50
N GLN A 103 10.00 -9.20 1.74
CA GLN A 103 8.73 -9.59 1.14
C GLN A 103 8.72 -9.31 -0.37
N VAL A 104 9.31 -8.18 -0.79
CA VAL A 104 9.47 -7.83 -2.21
C VAL A 104 10.38 -8.82 -2.89
N GLU A 105 11.57 -9.06 -2.32
CA GLU A 105 12.56 -10.00 -2.86
C GLU A 105 11.99 -11.42 -2.96
N LYS A 106 11.26 -11.88 -1.95
CA LYS A 106 10.57 -13.17 -1.97
C LYS A 106 9.53 -13.24 -3.10
N HIS A 107 8.71 -12.21 -3.27
CA HIS A 107 7.70 -12.18 -4.32
C HIS A 107 8.33 -12.18 -5.72
N ILE A 108 9.43 -11.44 -5.90
CA ILE A 108 10.19 -11.46 -7.14
C ILE A 108 10.67 -12.88 -7.45
N GLU A 109 11.22 -13.60 -6.47
CA GLU A 109 11.71 -14.97 -6.68
C GLU A 109 10.62 -15.99 -6.93
N GLU A 110 9.52 -15.94 -6.19
CA GLU A 110 8.47 -16.96 -6.22
C GLU A 110 7.44 -16.74 -7.31
N VAL A 111 7.22 -15.48 -7.71
CA VAL A 111 6.13 -15.09 -8.62
C VAL A 111 6.64 -14.46 -9.91
N ILE A 112 7.55 -13.49 -9.82
CA ILE A 112 7.96 -12.71 -11.00
C ILE A 112 8.98 -13.48 -11.84
N LYS A 113 10.05 -14.01 -11.23
CA LYS A 113 11.10 -14.76 -11.91
C LYS A 113 10.56 -15.96 -12.72
N PRO A 114 9.62 -16.80 -12.21
CA PRO A 114 9.01 -17.86 -13.00
C PRO A 114 8.21 -17.38 -14.22
N LYS A 115 7.62 -16.18 -14.17
CA LYS A 115 6.94 -15.56 -15.32
C LYS A 115 7.97 -15.07 -16.34
N LEU A 116 8.99 -14.34 -15.89
CA LEU A 116 10.06 -13.81 -16.76
C LEU A 116 10.81 -14.91 -17.52
N LEU A 117 11.07 -16.05 -16.88
CA LEU A 117 11.66 -17.24 -17.52
C LEU A 117 10.89 -17.71 -18.76
N LYS A 118 9.59 -17.44 -18.85
CA LYS A 118 8.73 -17.83 -19.97
C LYS A 118 8.49 -16.69 -20.96
N GLU A 119 8.56 -15.45 -20.50
CA GLU A 119 8.03 -14.28 -21.23
C GLU A 119 9.12 -13.34 -21.75
N SER A 120 10.24 -13.19 -21.04
CA SER A 120 11.25 -12.15 -21.36
C SER A 120 12.66 -12.50 -20.87
N GLN A 121 13.51 -12.96 -21.80
CA GLN A 121 14.93 -13.21 -21.52
C GLN A 121 15.69 -11.94 -21.08
N LYS A 122 15.33 -10.78 -21.64
CA LYS A 122 15.97 -9.50 -21.29
C LYS A 122 15.70 -9.14 -19.82
N GLN A 123 14.43 -9.16 -19.40
CA GLN A 123 14.09 -8.83 -18.02
C GLN A 123 14.66 -9.85 -17.02
N LEU A 124 14.82 -11.11 -17.43
CA LEU A 124 15.51 -12.12 -16.62
C LEU A 124 17.00 -11.77 -16.42
N GLU A 125 17.69 -11.35 -17.49
CA GLU A 125 19.08 -10.89 -17.39
C GLU A 125 19.23 -9.63 -16.52
N ASP A 126 18.26 -8.71 -16.61
CA ASP A 126 18.24 -7.49 -15.79
C ASP A 126 17.98 -7.83 -14.31
N LEU A 127 17.11 -8.80 -14.01
CA LEU A 127 16.91 -9.34 -12.67
C LEU A 127 18.19 -9.96 -12.09
N ASP A 128 18.89 -10.77 -12.89
CA ASP A 128 20.12 -11.41 -12.42
C ASP A 128 21.20 -10.37 -12.13
N LYS A 129 21.30 -9.27 -12.90
CA LYS A 129 22.22 -8.16 -12.60
C LYS A 129 21.83 -7.42 -11.31
N TRP A 130 20.54 -7.16 -11.13
CA TRP A 130 19.99 -6.45 -9.98
C TRP A 130 20.30 -7.14 -8.66
N LYS A 131 20.25 -8.48 -8.61
CA LYS A 131 20.60 -9.26 -7.41
C LYS A 131 22.03 -9.07 -6.89
N PHE A 132 22.94 -8.57 -7.72
CA PHE A 132 24.35 -8.38 -7.37
C PHE A 132 24.74 -6.91 -7.16
N SER A 133 23.77 -5.98 -7.13
CA SER A 133 23.97 -4.57 -6.76
C SER A 133 23.51 -4.31 -5.32
#